data_AF-G0QZ13-F1
#
_entry.id   AF-G0QZ13-F1
#
_cell.length_a   1.000
_cell.length_b   1.000
_cell.length_c   1.000
_cell.angle_alpha   90.00
_cell.angle_beta   90.00
_cell.angle_gamma   90.00
#
_symmetry.space_group_name_H-M   'P 1'
#
loop_
_entity.id
_entity.type
_entity.pdbx_description
1 polymer ?
#
loop_
_entity_poly.entity_id
_entity_poly.type
_entity_poly.pdbx_seq_one_letter_code
_entity_poly.pdbx_strand_id
1 'polypeptide(L)'
;NEFLILLILILYQNAYFSKIQINYILISTILLIILYITFKIIVYSENKTYFMLFNQPLIVCVYASFIYYQKYLLLLNQKKDFIQKYELNDQSQKINDVLQILLPKFILNKMVSSDISKPIKFQERQGEVSIFFCDICYFDDIIAEKNEKIIPFLDKLFLQFDKFCVKQGLQKIETVGKTYMAAAGLKDFENQIDQRERSIDPVLRASNLAIDMIDYVKDLKWSQKGNKLIIKIGIHYGQVIAGVIGHHKPQFSLIGDTVNTTSRVCSKGGEGEITLSQEAYMRIKDNIKFTFLGPHLVNAKGKDNILLYTLKKAQEKKICRFKKSFLHFYQLYEIINIEFQYFKCFEQKKDLKKRSSSKFNSETYFRLIFQYIGNYLKKTLTDIFEDATLIFADITDFTRYSSARSPEEVLNMLSSLFFKFDKQCQKQSCFKLYTIGDCYVVLGIYNAKERNPALEAKNVVQMAFEMLKIIQIVREEVNFLTLNMRIGIHTGQIIGGITGSNIVRYDVYGTDVMISNKMESNGEPGKIMVSQRTKDLLQSAYKNLYNFEFSKTVNIPTIQKDIGGYFISKVQAEDNINQNELYIQNINYF
;
A
#
# COMPACT_ATOMS: atom_id res chain seq x y z
N ASN A 1 -64.02 31.58 32.15
CA ASN A 1 -63.51 31.94 30.81
C ASN A 1 -61.99 32.16 30.78
N GLU A 2 -61.41 32.98 31.66
CA GLU A 2 -59.95 33.23 31.66
C GLU A 2 -59.08 31.99 31.91
N PHE A 3 -59.51 31.08 32.81
CA PHE A 3 -58.81 29.82 33.07
C PHE A 3 -58.79 28.89 31.84
N LEU A 4 -59.88 28.89 31.05
CA LEU A 4 -59.99 28.09 29.84
C LEU A 4 -59.05 28.62 28.74
N ILE A 5 -58.94 29.94 28.61
CA ILE A 5 -58.03 30.60 27.67
C ILE A 5 -56.57 30.34 28.06
N LEU A 6 -56.25 30.40 29.35
CA LEU A 6 -54.91 30.05 29.85
C LEU A 6 -54.57 28.57 29.57
N LEU A 7 -55.53 27.67 29.79
CA LEU A 7 -55.36 26.24 29.50
C LEU A 7 -55.14 25.99 28.01
N ILE A 8 -55.90 26.67 27.14
CA ILE A 8 -55.76 26.56 25.68
C ILE A 8 -54.41 27.12 25.21
N LEU A 9 -53.94 28.24 25.78
CA LEU A 9 -52.61 28.78 25.48
C LEU A 9 -51.48 27.86 25.93
N ILE A 10 -51.60 27.25 27.12
CA ILE A 10 -50.63 26.26 27.63
C ILE A 10 -50.61 25.01 26.75
N LEU A 11 -51.78 24.50 26.34
CA LEU A 11 -51.89 23.35 25.45
C LEU A 11 -51.33 23.65 24.05
N TYR A 12 -51.59 24.84 23.52
CA TYR A 12 -51.04 25.29 22.22
C TYR A 12 -49.51 25.44 22.28
N GLN A 13 -49.00 26.01 23.36
CA GLN A 13 -47.56 26.13 23.61
C GLN A 13 -46.90 24.74 23.69
N ASN A 14 -47.49 23.81 24.45
CA ASN A 14 -47.00 22.44 24.56
C ASN A 14 -47.02 21.66 23.23
N ALA A 15 -48.04 21.87 22.39
CA ALA A 15 -48.11 21.26 21.06
C ALA A 15 -46.99 21.76 20.13
N TYR A 16 -46.66 23.06 20.19
CA TYR A 16 -45.61 23.68 19.40
C TYR A 16 -44.18 23.26 19.82
N PHE A 17 -44.00 22.85 21.09
CA PHE A 17 -42.69 22.51 21.68
C PHE A 17 -42.39 21.00 21.79
N SER A 18 -43.20 20.13 21.17
CA SER A 18 -43.08 18.65 21.17
C SER A 18 -41.77 18.05 20.63
N LYS A 19 -40.74 18.87 20.35
CA LYS A 19 -39.39 18.44 19.94
C LYS A 19 -38.28 18.80 20.94
N ILE A 20 -38.60 19.33 22.13
CA ILE A 20 -37.63 19.59 23.22
C ILE A 20 -37.85 18.58 24.35
N GLN A 21 -36.77 18.16 25.02
CA GLN A 21 -36.78 17.16 26.10
C GLN A 21 -37.90 17.45 27.11
N ILE A 22 -38.88 16.56 27.14
CA ILE A 22 -40.17 16.63 27.86
C ILE A 22 -39.99 17.03 29.34
N ASN A 23 -38.89 16.64 29.96
CA ASN A 23 -38.63 16.87 31.39
C ASN A 23 -38.45 18.35 31.74
N TYR A 24 -37.81 19.16 30.89
CA TYR A 24 -37.60 20.58 31.17
C TYR A 24 -38.89 21.40 31.02
N ILE A 25 -39.73 21.04 30.04
CA ILE A 25 -41.04 21.65 29.86
C ILE A 25 -41.92 21.35 31.08
N LEU A 26 -41.96 20.09 31.52
CA LEU A 26 -42.73 19.71 32.72
C LEU A 26 -42.31 20.48 33.97
N ILE A 27 -41.02 20.55 34.27
CA ILE A 27 -40.52 21.30 35.45
C ILE A 27 -40.89 22.79 35.34
N SER A 28 -40.72 23.39 34.17
CA SER A 28 -41.02 24.81 33.95
C SER A 28 -42.52 25.13 34.05
N THR A 29 -43.37 24.24 33.54
CA THR A 29 -44.83 24.39 33.63
C THR A 29 -45.33 24.23 35.07
N ILE A 30 -44.76 23.29 35.84
CA ILE A 30 -45.09 23.11 37.26
C ILE A 30 -44.69 24.36 38.05
N LEU A 31 -43.49 24.91 37.81
CA LEU A 31 -43.03 26.14 38.44
C LEU A 31 -43.94 27.34 38.12
N LEU A 32 -44.39 27.48 36.87
CA LEU A 32 -45.33 28.53 36.46
C LEU A 32 -46.69 28.40 37.13
N ILE A 33 -47.20 27.17 37.25
CA ILE A 33 -48.46 26.89 37.95
C ILE A 33 -48.33 27.24 39.42
N ILE A 34 -47.25 26.82 40.09
CA ILE A 34 -46.99 27.15 41.49
C ILE A 34 -46.89 28.66 41.68
N LEU A 35 -46.12 29.35 40.84
CA LEU A 35 -45.91 30.80 40.95
C LEU A 35 -47.22 31.57 40.74
N TYR A 36 -48.02 31.17 39.74
CA TYR A 36 -49.36 31.73 39.51
C TYR A 36 -50.29 31.52 40.71
N ILE A 37 -50.31 30.32 41.29
CA ILE A 37 -51.13 30.01 42.48
C ILE A 37 -50.68 30.86 43.68
N THR A 38 -49.37 30.90 43.98
CA THR A 38 -48.84 31.69 45.09
C THR A 38 -49.14 33.19 44.92
N PHE A 39 -49.02 33.71 43.70
CA PHE A 39 -49.26 35.13 43.42
C PHE A 39 -50.76 35.48 43.48
N LYS A 40 -51.63 34.56 43.06
CA LYS A 40 -53.09 34.73 43.19
C LYS A 40 -53.54 34.74 44.66
N ILE A 41 -52.92 33.90 45.50
CA ILE A 41 -53.19 33.87 46.95
C ILE A 41 -52.78 35.20 47.60
N ILE A 42 -51.59 35.73 47.29
CA ILE A 42 -51.09 37.00 47.86
C ILE A 42 -51.93 38.21 47.41
N VAL A 43 -52.46 38.21 46.19
CA VAL A 43 -53.28 39.32 45.68
C VAL A 43 -54.72 39.27 46.19
N TYR A 44 -55.27 38.09 46.46
CA TYR A 44 -56.59 37.96 47.10
C TYR A 44 -56.60 38.57 48.51
N SER A 45 -55.45 38.57 49.21
CA SER A 45 -55.33 39.22 50.52
C SER A 45 -55.20 40.75 50.48
N GLU A 46 -54.80 41.37 49.36
CA GLU A 46 -54.51 42.82 49.30
C GLU A 46 -55.41 43.65 48.35
N ASN A 47 -56.40 43.06 47.66
CA ASN A 47 -57.37 43.79 46.81
C ASN A 47 -56.75 44.72 45.73
N LYS A 48 -55.52 44.43 45.25
CA LYS A 48 -54.82 45.20 44.21
C LYS A 48 -54.90 44.53 42.83
N THR A 49 -56.05 44.64 42.17
CA THR A 49 -56.31 44.03 40.84
C THR A 49 -55.50 44.66 39.69
N TYR A 50 -55.18 45.96 39.74
CA TYR A 50 -54.43 46.65 38.67
C TYR A 50 -52.96 46.21 38.55
N PHE A 51 -52.33 45.79 39.65
CA PHE A 51 -50.94 45.32 39.66
C PHE A 51 -50.77 43.98 38.94
N MET A 52 -51.84 43.16 38.86
CA MET A 52 -51.83 41.91 38.09
C MET A 52 -51.81 42.13 36.57
N LEU A 53 -52.63 43.05 36.06
CA LEU A 53 -52.76 43.31 34.62
C LEU A 53 -51.46 43.82 33.99
N PHE A 54 -50.66 44.60 34.74
CA PHE A 54 -49.43 45.20 34.22
C PHE A 54 -48.22 44.25 34.24
N ASN A 55 -48.11 43.36 35.24
CA ASN A 55 -46.92 42.51 35.42
C ASN A 55 -46.97 41.16 34.68
N GLN A 56 -48.16 40.68 34.33
CA GLN A 56 -48.33 39.46 33.53
C GLN A 56 -47.60 39.47 32.17
N PRO A 57 -47.72 40.52 31.33
CA PRO A 57 -47.01 40.54 30.05
C PRO A 57 -45.49 40.55 30.23
N LEU A 58 -44.97 41.15 31.30
CA LEU A 58 -43.54 41.23 31.56
C LEU A 58 -42.93 39.86 31.90
N ILE A 59 -43.61 39.06 32.73
CA ILE A 59 -43.19 37.69 33.05
C ILE A 59 -43.20 36.81 31.79
N VAL A 60 -44.25 36.94 30.95
CA VAL A 60 -44.33 36.21 29.68
C VAL A 60 -43.20 36.59 28.73
N CYS A 61 -42.83 37.88 28.66
CA CYS A 61 -41.72 38.35 27.82
C CYS A 61 -40.37 37.79 28.28
N VAL A 62 -40.07 37.84 29.59
CA VAL A 62 -38.83 37.26 30.15
C VAL A 62 -38.76 35.77 29.87
N TYR A 63 -39.87 35.05 30.04
CA TYR A 63 -39.93 33.62 29.80
C TYR A 63 -39.77 33.27 28.30
N ALA A 64 -40.40 34.02 27.40
CA ALA A 64 -40.21 33.87 25.97
C ALA A 64 -38.76 34.12 25.55
N SER A 65 -38.10 35.12 26.15
CA SER A 65 -36.67 35.39 25.91
C SER A 65 -35.76 34.26 26.38
N PHE A 66 -36.06 33.65 27.54
CA PHE A 66 -35.32 32.49 28.05
C PHE A 66 -35.47 31.27 27.14
N ILE A 67 -36.68 30.97 26.68
CA ILE A 67 -36.92 29.88 25.71
C ILE A 67 -36.17 30.14 24.40
N TYR A 68 -36.21 31.38 23.89
CA TYR A 68 -35.51 31.75 22.67
C TYR A 68 -34.00 31.54 22.82
N TYR A 69 -33.44 31.96 23.96
CA TYR A 69 -32.02 31.76 24.27
C TYR A 69 -31.65 30.25 24.35
N GLN A 70 -32.47 29.43 25.00
CA GLN A 70 -32.23 27.98 25.07
C GLN A 70 -32.31 27.30 23.68
N LYS A 71 -33.26 27.71 22.83
CA LYS A 71 -33.34 27.24 21.45
C LYS A 71 -32.10 27.64 20.64
N TYR A 72 -31.62 28.86 20.83
CA TYR A 72 -30.39 29.34 20.21
C TYR A 72 -29.18 28.49 20.62
N LEU A 73 -29.03 28.18 21.91
CA LEU A 73 -27.96 27.30 22.41
C LEU A 73 -28.05 25.88 21.85
N LEU A 74 -29.25 25.30 21.77
CA LEU A 74 -29.46 23.99 21.17
C LEU A 74 -29.05 23.97 19.69
N LEU A 75 -29.43 25.00 18.93
CA LEU A 75 -29.08 25.13 17.51
C LEU A 75 -27.56 25.27 17.32
N LEU A 76 -26.88 26.00 18.21
CA LEU A 76 -25.42 26.08 18.22
C LEU A 76 -24.78 24.71 18.49
N ASN A 77 -25.30 23.95 19.44
CA ASN A 77 -24.79 22.61 19.74
C ASN A 77 -25.02 21.64 18.57
N GLN A 78 -26.21 21.65 17.95
CA GLN A 78 -26.49 20.85 16.76
C GLN A 78 -25.58 21.20 15.58
N LYS A 79 -25.28 22.50 15.40
CA LYS A 79 -24.33 22.96 14.38
C LYS A 79 -22.92 22.46 14.67
N LYS A 80 -22.47 22.50 15.93
CA LYS A 80 -21.17 21.95 16.35
C LYS A 80 -21.09 20.44 16.10
N ASP A 81 -22.12 19.68 16.49
CA ASP A 81 -22.18 18.24 16.26
C ASP A 81 -22.17 17.90 14.76
N PHE A 82 -22.87 18.70 13.95
CA PHE A 82 -22.88 18.54 12.50
C PHE A 82 -21.49 18.79 11.90
N ILE A 83 -20.81 19.87 12.32
CA ILE A 83 -19.45 20.19 11.85
C ILE A 83 -18.48 19.06 12.23
N GLN A 84 -18.51 18.59 13.48
CA GLN A 84 -17.65 17.48 13.92
C GLN A 84 -17.92 16.19 13.12
N LYS A 85 -19.19 15.85 12.87
CA LYS A 85 -19.56 14.69 12.03
C LYS A 85 -19.09 14.87 10.58
N TYR A 86 -19.18 16.09 10.06
CA TYR A 86 -18.72 16.41 8.72
C TYR A 86 -17.19 16.26 8.62
N GLU A 87 -16.44 16.81 9.57
CA GLU A 87 -14.97 16.69 9.63
C GLU A 87 -14.52 15.24 9.76
N LEU A 88 -15.18 14.44 10.62
CA LEU A 88 -14.90 13.01 10.74
C LEU A 88 -15.19 12.24 9.45
N ASN A 89 -16.28 12.57 8.76
CA ASN A 89 -16.61 11.95 7.48
C ASN A 89 -15.62 12.34 6.37
N ASP A 90 -15.20 13.60 6.32
CA ASP A 90 -14.19 14.09 5.38
C ASP A 90 -12.83 13.42 5.63
N GLN A 91 -12.42 13.31 6.90
CA GLN A 91 -11.22 12.56 7.30
C GLN A 91 -11.33 11.06 6.94
N SER A 92 -12.49 10.44 7.16
CA SER A 92 -12.72 9.04 6.81
C SER A 92 -12.70 8.81 5.30
N GLN A 93 -13.29 9.70 4.50
CA GLN A 93 -13.23 9.64 3.04
C GLN A 93 -11.79 9.76 2.53
N LYS A 94 -11.05 10.74 3.06
CA LYS A 94 -9.62 10.90 2.81
C LYS A 94 -8.85 9.61 3.10
N ILE A 95 -9.03 9.00 4.27
CA ILE A 95 -8.38 7.72 4.62
C ILE A 95 -8.74 6.62 3.60
N ASN A 96 -10.01 6.49 3.24
CA ASN A 96 -10.47 5.49 2.28
C ASN A 96 -9.89 5.69 0.87
N ASP A 97 -9.76 6.94 0.41
CA ASP A 97 -9.16 7.26 -0.89
C ASP A 97 -7.67 6.90 -0.91
N VAL A 98 -6.93 7.13 0.18
CA VAL A 98 -5.53 6.72 0.30
C VAL A 98 -5.38 5.20 0.41
N LEU A 99 -6.27 4.54 1.13
CA LEU A 99 -6.26 3.09 1.21
C LEU A 99 -6.46 2.44 -0.17
N GLN A 100 -7.32 3.01 -1.03
CA GLN A 100 -7.51 2.58 -2.43
C GLN A 100 -6.26 2.73 -3.30
N ILE A 101 -5.35 3.63 -2.93
CA ILE A 101 -4.08 3.82 -3.61
C ILE A 101 -3.05 2.76 -3.18
N LEU A 102 -3.12 2.27 -1.94
CA LEU A 102 -2.16 1.33 -1.37
C LEU A 102 -2.56 -0.14 -1.58
N LEU A 103 -3.85 -0.43 -1.59
CA LEU A 103 -4.41 -1.77 -1.64
C LEU A 103 -5.45 -1.92 -2.76
N PRO A 104 -5.51 -3.08 -3.43
CA PRO A 104 -6.60 -3.40 -4.35
C PRO A 104 -7.99 -3.25 -3.72
N LYS A 105 -8.95 -2.74 -4.52
CA LYS A 105 -10.33 -2.43 -4.08
C LYS A 105 -11.05 -3.60 -3.41
N PHE A 106 -10.84 -4.83 -3.89
CA PHE A 106 -11.50 -6.00 -3.32
C PHE A 106 -11.03 -6.32 -1.88
N ILE A 107 -9.77 -6.02 -1.54
CA ILE A 107 -9.23 -6.22 -0.19
C ILE A 107 -9.82 -5.19 0.76
N LEU A 108 -9.94 -3.95 0.30
CA LEU A 108 -10.55 -2.88 1.08
C LEU A 108 -12.01 -3.17 1.40
N ASN A 109 -12.76 -3.65 0.41
CA ASN A 109 -14.15 -4.05 0.64
C ASN A 109 -14.24 -5.15 1.69
N LYS A 110 -13.30 -6.12 1.69
CA LYS A 110 -13.21 -7.15 2.74
C LYS A 110 -12.86 -6.56 4.11
N MET A 111 -11.87 -5.67 4.20
CA MET A 111 -11.48 -4.98 5.44
C MET A 111 -12.63 -4.18 6.07
N VAL A 112 -13.43 -3.50 5.25
CA VAL A 112 -14.57 -2.68 5.71
C VAL A 112 -15.74 -3.56 6.16
N SER A 113 -15.89 -4.76 5.59
CA SER A 113 -17.00 -5.68 5.87
C SER A 113 -16.80 -6.61 7.07
N SER A 114 -15.57 -6.77 7.57
CA SER A 114 -15.25 -7.71 8.65
C SER A 114 -15.39 -7.09 10.05
N ASP A 115 -16.15 -7.76 10.93
CA ASP A 115 -16.23 -7.43 12.36
C ASP A 115 -14.84 -7.55 13.03
N ILE A 116 -14.49 -6.49 13.77
CA ILE A 116 -13.18 -6.23 14.43
C ILE A 116 -12.79 -7.33 15.46
N SER A 117 -13.70 -8.21 15.84
CA SER A 117 -13.52 -9.21 16.90
C SER A 117 -12.71 -10.44 16.50
N LYS A 118 -12.38 -10.64 15.22
CA LYS A 118 -11.49 -11.71 14.76
C LYS A 118 -10.24 -11.13 14.09
N PRO A 119 -9.03 -11.63 14.41
CA PRO A 119 -7.84 -11.26 13.67
C PRO A 119 -8.07 -11.61 12.19
N ILE A 120 -8.00 -10.59 11.32
CA ILE A 120 -8.33 -10.74 9.91
C ILE A 120 -7.30 -11.70 9.29
N LYS A 121 -7.71 -12.94 9.03
CA LYS A 121 -6.94 -13.85 8.17
C LYS A 121 -7.11 -13.37 6.74
N PHE A 122 -6.24 -12.47 6.28
CA PHE A 122 -6.15 -12.06 4.86
C PHE A 122 -5.66 -13.16 3.93
N GLN A 123 -5.56 -14.40 4.42
CA GLN A 123 -4.98 -15.53 3.73
C GLN A 123 -6.10 -16.31 3.05
N GLU A 124 -6.16 -16.25 1.73
CA GLU A 124 -7.18 -16.96 0.97
C GLU A 124 -6.59 -17.68 -0.23
N ARG A 125 -6.99 -18.95 -0.39
CA ARG A 125 -6.67 -19.73 -1.59
C ARG A 125 -7.48 -19.20 -2.77
N GLN A 126 -6.79 -18.57 -3.71
CA GLN A 126 -7.41 -17.98 -4.89
C GLN A 126 -7.70 -19.02 -5.98
N GLY A 127 -7.17 -20.24 -5.85
CA GLY A 127 -7.32 -21.29 -6.86
C GLY A 127 -6.29 -21.16 -7.97
N GLU A 128 -6.59 -21.73 -9.13
CA GLU A 128 -5.69 -21.72 -10.30
C GLU A 128 -5.75 -20.38 -11.04
N VAL A 129 -4.62 -19.69 -11.10
CA VAL A 129 -4.48 -18.38 -11.73
C VAL A 129 -3.34 -18.38 -12.74
N SER A 130 -3.43 -17.49 -13.72
CA SER A 130 -2.30 -17.19 -14.60
C SER A 130 -1.50 -16.04 -14.00
N ILE A 131 -0.23 -16.26 -13.71
CA ILE A 131 0.70 -15.22 -13.24
C ILE A 131 1.52 -14.74 -14.43
N PHE A 132 1.68 -13.43 -14.51
CA PHE A 132 2.41 -12.72 -15.55
C PHE A 132 3.58 -11.95 -14.91
N PHE A 133 4.79 -12.19 -15.39
CA PHE A 133 6.00 -11.43 -15.06
C PHE A 133 6.55 -10.77 -16.32
N CYS A 134 6.88 -9.49 -16.24
CA CYS A 134 7.58 -8.76 -17.29
C CYS A 134 8.81 -8.07 -16.69
N ASP A 135 10.00 -8.43 -17.17
CA ASP A 135 11.26 -7.81 -16.79
C ASP A 135 11.78 -6.88 -17.88
N ILE A 136 12.20 -5.68 -17.48
CA ILE A 136 12.94 -4.77 -18.36
C ILE A 136 14.39 -5.27 -18.50
N CYS A 137 14.83 -5.52 -19.74
CA CYS A 137 16.22 -5.91 -20.04
C CYS A 137 17.13 -4.67 -20.00
N TYR A 138 18.42 -4.86 -19.68
CA TYR A 138 19.39 -3.76 -19.56
C TYR A 138 18.98 -2.65 -18.58
N PHE A 139 18.19 -2.99 -17.56
CA PHE A 139 17.66 -2.02 -16.60
C PHE A 139 18.75 -1.24 -15.86
N ASP A 140 19.84 -1.92 -15.51
CA ASP A 140 20.98 -1.30 -14.83
C ASP A 140 21.62 -0.22 -15.71
N ASP A 141 21.74 -0.46 -17.02
CA ASP A 141 22.24 0.52 -18.00
C ASP A 141 21.26 1.69 -18.19
N ILE A 142 19.96 1.39 -18.18
CA ILE A 142 18.90 2.41 -18.26
C ILE A 142 18.97 3.34 -17.03
N ILE A 143 19.16 2.80 -15.83
CA ILE A 143 19.33 3.60 -14.61
C ILE A 143 20.57 4.48 -14.74
N ALA A 144 21.70 3.90 -15.16
CA ALA A 144 22.97 4.62 -15.28
C ALA A 144 22.90 5.78 -16.29
N GLU A 145 22.22 5.60 -17.43
CA GLU A 145 22.10 6.65 -18.45
C GLU A 145 21.01 7.69 -18.14
N LYS A 146 19.85 7.25 -17.63
CA LYS A 146 18.71 8.17 -17.36
C LYS A 146 18.89 8.99 -16.10
N ASN A 147 19.56 8.43 -15.09
CA ASN A 147 19.75 9.03 -13.77
C ASN A 147 18.43 9.65 -13.25
N GLU A 148 18.37 10.97 -13.05
CA GLU A 148 17.18 11.71 -12.57
C GLU A 148 15.92 11.52 -13.43
N LYS A 149 16.07 11.25 -14.74
CA LYS A 149 14.96 11.04 -15.67
C LYS A 149 14.41 9.61 -15.65
N ILE A 150 14.91 8.74 -14.78
CA ILE A 150 14.46 7.35 -14.67
C ILE A 150 12.98 7.28 -14.24
N ILE A 151 12.59 8.07 -13.25
CA ILE A 151 11.25 8.01 -12.67
C ILE A 151 10.17 8.44 -13.66
N PRO A 152 10.27 9.60 -14.35
CA PRO A 152 9.30 9.95 -15.39
C PRO A 152 9.26 8.94 -16.54
N PHE A 153 10.39 8.31 -16.87
CA PHE A 153 10.45 7.28 -17.90
C PHE A 153 9.69 6.02 -17.49
N LEU A 154 9.93 5.52 -16.27
CA LEU A 154 9.25 4.34 -15.72
C LEU A 154 7.77 4.60 -15.47
N ASP A 155 7.40 5.78 -14.96
CA ASP A 155 6.00 6.14 -14.75
C ASP A 155 5.22 6.13 -16.07
N LYS A 156 5.77 6.72 -17.14
CA LYS A 156 5.15 6.68 -18.48
C LYS A 156 5.02 5.24 -19.01
N LEU A 157 6.04 4.40 -18.81
CA LEU A 157 6.03 3.01 -19.26
C LEU A 157 4.98 2.19 -18.49
N PHE A 158 5.00 2.24 -17.16
CA PHE A 158 4.09 1.49 -16.32
C PHE A 158 2.66 1.99 -16.41
N LEU A 159 2.43 3.28 -16.67
CA LEU A 159 1.09 3.81 -16.97
C LEU A 159 0.48 3.15 -18.21
N GLN A 160 1.28 2.89 -19.24
CA GLN A 160 0.80 2.19 -20.44
C GLN A 160 0.59 0.70 -20.18
N PHE A 161 1.46 0.07 -19.40
CA PHE A 161 1.26 -1.31 -18.95
C PHE A 161 0.00 -1.48 -18.12
N ASP A 162 -0.29 -0.54 -17.20
CA ASP A 162 -1.50 -0.53 -16.38
C ASP A 162 -2.75 -0.42 -17.28
N LYS A 163 -2.71 0.37 -18.35
CA LYS A 163 -3.81 0.44 -19.34
C LYS A 163 -4.03 -0.88 -20.09
N PHE A 164 -2.96 -1.53 -20.54
CA PHE A 164 -3.07 -2.84 -21.19
C PHE A 164 -3.56 -3.91 -20.22
N CYS A 165 -3.11 -3.85 -18.96
CA CYS A 165 -3.54 -4.76 -17.90
C CYS A 165 -5.05 -4.68 -17.68
N VAL A 166 -5.61 -3.46 -17.56
CA VAL A 166 -7.05 -3.25 -17.44
C VAL A 166 -7.80 -3.71 -18.71
N LYS A 167 -7.29 -3.37 -19.90
CA LYS A 167 -7.88 -3.76 -21.19
C LYS A 167 -8.01 -5.27 -21.33
N GLN A 168 -7.02 -6.03 -20.90
CA GLN A 168 -7.01 -7.50 -21.00
C GLN A 168 -7.64 -8.18 -19.77
N GLY A 169 -8.18 -7.43 -18.80
CA GLY A 169 -8.80 -7.97 -17.60
C GLY A 169 -7.83 -8.65 -16.64
N LEU A 170 -6.59 -8.16 -16.51
CA LEU A 170 -5.63 -8.60 -15.49
C LEU A 170 -5.60 -7.63 -14.32
N GLN A 171 -5.36 -8.15 -13.12
CA GLN A 171 -5.09 -7.35 -11.93
C GLN A 171 -3.59 -7.17 -11.78
N LYS A 172 -3.13 -5.91 -11.78
CA LYS A 172 -1.78 -5.57 -11.34
C LYS A 172 -1.60 -5.96 -9.87
N ILE A 173 -0.58 -6.74 -9.59
CA ILE A 173 -0.24 -7.15 -8.22
C ILE A 173 0.77 -6.17 -7.66
N GLU A 174 1.92 -6.06 -8.32
CA GLU A 174 2.99 -5.17 -7.90
C GLU A 174 3.96 -4.83 -9.03
N THR A 175 4.69 -3.75 -8.82
CA THR A 175 5.85 -3.34 -9.60
C THR A 175 7.01 -3.18 -8.64
N VAL A 176 8.13 -3.82 -8.93
CA VAL A 176 9.31 -3.81 -8.09
C VAL A 176 10.53 -3.66 -8.99
N GLY A 177 11.19 -2.51 -8.93
CA GLY A 177 12.35 -2.21 -9.78
C GLY A 177 12.04 -2.41 -11.26
N LYS A 178 12.71 -3.39 -11.88
CA LYS A 178 12.54 -3.73 -13.31
C LYS A 178 11.37 -4.66 -13.63
N THR A 179 10.73 -5.22 -12.62
CA THR A 179 9.75 -6.31 -12.77
C THR A 179 8.33 -5.80 -12.57
N TYR A 180 7.47 -6.10 -13.54
CA TYR A 180 6.04 -5.84 -13.52
C TYR A 180 5.29 -7.16 -13.33
N MET A 181 4.48 -7.26 -12.28
CA MET A 181 3.73 -8.47 -11.93
C MET A 181 2.22 -8.23 -12.01
N ALA A 182 1.53 -9.11 -12.74
CA ALA A 182 0.08 -9.12 -12.86
C ALA A 182 -0.47 -10.55 -12.76
N ALA A 183 -1.76 -10.70 -12.46
CA ALA A 183 -2.43 -11.99 -12.43
C ALA A 183 -3.83 -11.95 -13.05
N ALA A 184 -4.24 -13.06 -13.65
CA ALA A 184 -5.58 -13.32 -14.18
C ALA A 184 -6.21 -14.53 -13.47
N GLY A 185 -7.53 -14.53 -13.24
CA GLY A 185 -8.23 -15.65 -12.59
C GLY A 185 -8.36 -15.56 -11.06
N LEU A 186 -7.99 -14.43 -10.44
CA LEU A 186 -8.19 -14.24 -9.00
C LEU A 186 -9.68 -14.15 -8.66
N LYS A 187 -10.20 -15.04 -7.81
CA LYS A 187 -11.64 -15.17 -7.49
C LYS A 187 -12.34 -13.85 -7.18
N ASP A 188 -11.73 -13.04 -6.32
CA ASP A 188 -12.31 -11.77 -5.88
C ASP A 188 -12.32 -10.71 -6.99
N PHE A 189 -11.33 -10.78 -7.90
CA PHE A 189 -11.20 -9.88 -9.02
C PHE A 189 -12.10 -10.26 -10.20
N GLU A 190 -12.27 -11.57 -10.48
CA GLU A 190 -13.16 -12.08 -11.54
C GLU A 190 -14.62 -11.65 -11.36
N ASN A 191 -15.05 -11.32 -10.13
CA ASN A 191 -16.38 -10.79 -9.87
C ASN A 191 -16.53 -9.30 -10.22
N GLN A 192 -15.43 -8.59 -10.48
CA GLN A 192 -15.41 -7.18 -10.89
C GLN A 192 -15.27 -7.00 -12.40
N ILE A 193 -14.97 -8.07 -13.12
CA ILE A 193 -14.78 -8.07 -14.57
C ILE A 193 -16.12 -8.36 -15.27
N ASP A 194 -16.32 -7.78 -16.46
CA ASP A 194 -17.47 -8.08 -17.30
C ASP A 194 -17.55 -9.58 -17.66
N GLN A 195 -18.78 -10.10 -17.73
CA GLN A 195 -19.06 -11.53 -17.90
C GLN A 195 -18.44 -12.13 -19.18
N ARG A 196 -18.24 -11.32 -20.22
CA ARG A 196 -17.59 -11.73 -21.48
C ARG A 196 -16.10 -12.01 -21.30
N GLU A 197 -15.39 -11.12 -20.61
CA GLU A 197 -13.96 -11.26 -20.35
C GLU A 197 -13.66 -12.41 -19.38
N ARG A 198 -14.57 -12.65 -18.41
CA ARG A 198 -14.49 -13.80 -17.49
C ARG A 198 -14.57 -15.16 -18.19
N SER A 199 -15.20 -15.22 -19.38
CA SER A 199 -15.28 -16.46 -20.16
C SER A 199 -13.97 -16.82 -20.89
N ILE A 200 -13.03 -15.88 -20.97
CA ILE A 200 -11.75 -16.06 -21.64
C ILE A 200 -10.76 -16.69 -20.66
N ASP A 201 -10.06 -17.75 -21.11
CA ASP A 201 -9.05 -18.43 -20.30
C ASP A 201 -8.02 -17.42 -19.73
N PRO A 202 -7.69 -17.48 -18.43
CA PRO A 202 -6.74 -16.57 -17.80
C PRO A 202 -5.36 -16.50 -18.48
N VAL A 203 -4.86 -17.62 -19.01
CA VAL A 203 -3.57 -17.70 -19.71
C VAL A 203 -3.65 -17.01 -21.06
N LEU A 204 -4.79 -17.12 -21.74
CA LEU A 204 -5.04 -16.40 -22.99
C LEU A 204 -5.04 -14.88 -22.78
N ARG A 205 -5.71 -14.39 -21.73
CA ARG A 205 -5.68 -12.96 -21.35
C ARG A 205 -4.25 -12.49 -21.05
N ALA A 206 -3.49 -13.25 -20.27
CA ALA A 206 -2.08 -12.95 -19.98
C ALA A 206 -1.20 -12.95 -21.24
N SER A 207 -1.46 -13.86 -22.19
CA SER A 207 -0.73 -13.94 -23.46
C SER A 207 -1.06 -12.76 -24.40
N ASN A 208 -2.31 -12.31 -24.43
CA ASN A 208 -2.69 -11.11 -25.17
C ASN A 208 -2.04 -9.86 -24.58
N LEU A 209 -1.98 -9.75 -23.25
CA LEU A 209 -1.25 -8.68 -22.56
C LEU A 209 0.24 -8.68 -22.96
N ALA A 210 0.87 -9.85 -23.01
CA ALA A 210 2.27 -9.99 -23.40
C ALA A 210 2.54 -9.42 -24.79
N ILE A 211 1.67 -9.73 -25.75
CA ILE A 211 1.77 -9.21 -27.12
C ILE A 211 1.57 -7.70 -27.15
N ASP A 212 0.54 -7.17 -26.48
CA ASP A 212 0.27 -5.72 -26.41
C ASP A 212 1.50 -4.97 -25.83
N MET A 213 2.15 -5.51 -24.80
CA MET A 213 3.36 -4.92 -24.21
C MET A 213 4.57 -4.98 -25.15
N ILE A 214 4.84 -6.11 -25.81
CA ILE A 214 5.95 -6.22 -26.78
C ILE A 214 5.72 -5.31 -27.99
N ASP A 215 4.48 -5.27 -28.51
CA ASP A 215 4.10 -4.41 -29.62
C ASP A 215 4.24 -2.92 -29.27
N TYR A 216 4.04 -2.53 -28.01
CA TYR A 216 4.28 -1.16 -27.57
C TYR A 216 5.78 -0.83 -27.40
N VAL A 217 6.53 -1.74 -26.80
CA VAL A 217 7.94 -1.52 -26.44
C VAL A 217 8.87 -1.53 -27.67
N LYS A 218 8.52 -2.25 -28.75
CA LYS A 218 9.36 -2.36 -29.96
C LYS A 218 9.80 -1.03 -30.58
N ASP A 219 8.96 0.00 -30.43
CA ASP A 219 9.17 1.34 -30.99
C ASP A 219 9.78 2.32 -29.99
N LEU A 220 9.92 1.92 -28.71
CA LEU A 220 10.50 2.75 -27.67
C LEU A 220 12.02 2.64 -27.65
N LYS A 221 12.66 3.80 -27.54
CA LYS A 221 14.11 3.92 -27.33
C LYS A 221 14.37 4.52 -25.96
N TRP A 222 15.35 3.97 -25.25
CA TRP A 222 15.74 4.48 -23.94
C TRP A 222 17.03 5.30 -24.00
N SER A 223 18.00 4.94 -24.84
CA SER A 223 19.27 5.69 -24.92
C SER A 223 19.25 6.79 -25.97
N GLN A 224 20.07 7.84 -25.76
CA GLN A 224 20.34 8.85 -26.79
C GLN A 224 21.05 8.27 -28.02
N LYS A 225 21.78 7.17 -27.81
CA LYS A 225 22.42 6.36 -28.86
C LYS A 225 21.43 5.54 -29.70
N GLY A 226 20.16 5.52 -29.31
CA GLY A 226 19.08 4.87 -30.06
C GLY A 226 18.81 3.41 -29.69
N ASN A 227 19.33 2.93 -28.55
CA ASN A 227 19.05 1.59 -28.04
C ASN A 227 17.56 1.42 -27.78
N LYS A 228 17.01 0.33 -28.32
CA LYS A 228 15.60 -0.02 -28.13
C LYS A 228 15.39 -0.57 -26.73
N LEU A 229 14.22 -0.26 -26.17
CA LEU A 229 13.77 -0.90 -24.95
C LEU A 229 13.41 -2.35 -25.29
N ILE A 230 13.88 -3.29 -24.48
CA ILE A 230 13.60 -4.71 -24.63
C ILE A 230 13.04 -5.20 -23.31
N ILE A 231 11.94 -5.93 -23.39
CA ILE A 231 11.33 -6.61 -22.25
C ILE A 231 11.34 -8.11 -22.49
N LYS A 232 11.38 -8.90 -21.43
CA LYS A 232 11.18 -10.34 -21.47
C LYS A 232 10.01 -10.70 -20.57
N ILE A 233 9.19 -11.66 -20.99
CA ILE A 233 7.93 -11.97 -20.33
C ILE A 233 7.88 -13.45 -19.98
N GLY A 234 7.48 -13.77 -18.76
CA GLY A 234 7.22 -15.13 -18.29
C GLY A 234 5.77 -15.31 -17.86
N ILE A 235 5.14 -16.39 -18.29
CA ILE A 235 3.76 -16.73 -17.91
C ILE A 235 3.71 -18.17 -17.41
N HIS A 236 3.10 -18.36 -16.24
CA HIS A 236 2.84 -19.67 -15.67
C HIS A 236 1.46 -19.74 -15.04
N TYR A 237 0.91 -20.95 -14.99
CA TYR A 237 -0.44 -21.22 -14.56
C TYR A 237 -0.43 -22.23 -13.42
N GLY A 238 -1.03 -21.87 -12.28
CA GLY A 238 -1.00 -22.71 -11.10
C GLY A 238 -1.74 -22.09 -9.90
N GLN A 239 -1.74 -22.81 -8.78
CA GLN A 239 -2.45 -22.38 -7.58
C GLN A 239 -1.70 -21.29 -6.81
N VAL A 240 -2.41 -20.30 -6.30
CA VAL A 240 -1.81 -19.26 -5.45
C VAL A 240 -2.60 -19.02 -4.17
N ILE A 241 -1.88 -18.53 -3.16
CA ILE A 241 -2.47 -17.94 -1.97
C ILE A 241 -2.26 -16.43 -2.03
N ALA A 242 -3.34 -15.70 -1.82
CA ALA A 242 -3.32 -14.26 -1.65
C ALA A 242 -3.21 -13.92 -0.16
N GLY A 243 -2.38 -12.93 0.17
CA GLY A 243 -2.17 -12.46 1.54
C GLY A 243 -1.89 -10.97 1.61
N VAL A 244 -2.20 -10.36 2.76
CA VAL A 244 -1.69 -9.03 3.10
C VAL A 244 -0.55 -9.21 4.10
N ILE A 245 0.65 -8.75 3.73
CA ILE A 245 1.87 -8.88 4.53
C ILE A 245 2.21 -7.51 5.15
N GLY A 246 2.65 -7.53 6.42
CA GLY A 246 3.15 -6.36 7.12
C GLY A 246 2.07 -5.59 7.87
N HIS A 247 2.41 -5.09 9.06
CA HIS A 247 1.47 -4.36 9.93
C HIS A 247 1.50 -2.86 9.66
N HIS A 248 2.69 -2.32 9.40
CA HIS A 248 2.94 -0.89 9.32
C HIS A 248 2.77 -0.30 7.91
N LYS A 249 2.94 -1.16 6.90
CA LYS A 249 2.69 -0.87 5.49
C LYS A 249 2.11 -2.15 4.87
N PRO A 250 0.81 -2.42 5.07
CA PRO A 250 0.19 -3.65 4.57
C PRO A 250 0.30 -3.67 3.05
N GLN A 251 0.87 -4.75 2.51
CA GLN A 251 1.03 -4.95 1.08
C GLN A 251 0.32 -6.23 0.68
N PHE A 252 -0.56 -6.12 -0.32
CA PHE A 252 -1.09 -7.30 -0.98
C PHE A 252 0.01 -7.99 -1.77
N SER A 253 0.17 -9.30 -1.54
CA SER A 253 1.13 -10.12 -2.25
C SER A 253 0.52 -11.49 -2.56
N LEU A 254 0.98 -12.09 -3.66
CA LEU A 254 0.69 -13.48 -3.98
C LEU A 254 1.88 -14.32 -3.54
N ILE A 255 1.59 -15.43 -2.84
CA ILE A 255 2.60 -16.34 -2.32
C ILE A 255 2.30 -17.75 -2.82
N GLY A 256 3.36 -18.45 -3.18
CA GLY A 256 3.31 -19.86 -3.54
C GLY A 256 4.37 -20.23 -4.59
N ASP A 257 4.51 -21.53 -4.79
CA ASP A 257 5.42 -22.10 -5.78
C ASP A 257 5.14 -21.60 -7.20
N THR A 258 3.89 -21.29 -7.52
CA THR A 258 3.50 -20.71 -8.81
C THR A 258 4.20 -19.37 -9.05
N VAL A 259 4.27 -18.46 -8.07
CA VAL A 259 4.95 -17.15 -8.22
C VAL A 259 6.45 -17.34 -8.46
N ASN A 260 7.08 -18.22 -7.67
CA ASN A 260 8.50 -18.55 -7.80
C ASN A 260 8.82 -19.20 -9.16
N THR A 261 7.93 -20.07 -9.64
CA THR A 261 8.05 -20.73 -10.94
C THR A 261 7.90 -19.72 -12.07
N THR A 262 6.94 -18.80 -12.00
CA THR A 262 6.77 -17.73 -13.00
C THR A 262 8.00 -16.84 -13.08
N SER A 263 8.56 -16.43 -11.93
CA SER A 263 9.80 -15.64 -11.90
C SER A 263 10.96 -16.39 -12.59
N ARG A 264 11.07 -17.71 -12.37
CA ARG A 264 12.07 -18.55 -13.05
C ARG A 264 11.83 -18.64 -14.55
N VAL A 265 10.59 -18.87 -14.98
CA VAL A 265 10.17 -18.88 -16.40
C VAL A 265 10.56 -17.57 -17.08
N CYS A 266 10.29 -16.42 -16.45
CA CYS A 266 10.69 -15.10 -16.96
C CYS A 266 12.22 -14.95 -17.00
N SER A 267 12.92 -15.36 -15.94
CA SER A 267 14.37 -15.20 -15.84
C SER A 267 15.14 -15.96 -16.91
N LYS A 268 14.64 -17.15 -17.29
CA LYS A 268 15.25 -18.07 -18.27
C LYS A 268 14.83 -17.81 -19.71
N GLY A 269 13.80 -16.99 -19.92
CA GLY A 269 13.37 -16.56 -21.25
C GLY A 269 14.42 -15.71 -21.95
N GLY A 270 14.44 -15.77 -23.29
CA GLY A 270 15.27 -14.91 -24.13
C GLY A 270 14.84 -13.44 -24.08
N GLU A 271 15.76 -12.55 -24.47
CA GLU A 271 15.47 -11.12 -24.59
C GLU A 271 14.42 -10.87 -25.68
N GLY A 272 13.36 -10.11 -25.36
CA GLY A 272 12.27 -9.86 -26.31
C GLY A 272 11.31 -11.04 -26.49
N GLU A 273 11.46 -12.12 -25.72
CA GLU A 273 10.64 -13.32 -25.86
C GLU A 273 9.53 -13.39 -24.81
N ILE A 274 8.42 -14.04 -25.20
CA ILE A 274 7.34 -14.44 -24.30
C ILE A 274 7.54 -15.92 -24.00
N THR A 275 7.83 -16.26 -22.75
CA THR A 275 8.13 -17.62 -22.33
C THR A 275 6.98 -18.17 -21.48
N LEU A 276 6.55 -19.38 -21.79
CA LEU A 276 5.48 -20.09 -21.10
C LEU A 276 6.04 -21.33 -20.41
N SER A 277 5.55 -21.59 -19.20
CA SER A 277 5.63 -22.92 -18.59
C SER A 277 4.80 -23.96 -19.37
N GLN A 278 5.06 -25.24 -19.12
CA GLN A 278 4.28 -26.34 -19.70
C GLN A 278 2.78 -26.24 -19.35
N GLU A 279 2.44 -25.89 -18.11
CA GLU A 279 1.05 -25.76 -17.64
C GLU A 279 0.32 -24.64 -18.39
N ALA A 280 0.98 -23.50 -18.59
CA ALA A 280 0.44 -22.39 -19.37
C ALA A 280 0.29 -22.77 -20.85
N TYR A 281 1.28 -23.43 -21.44
CA TYR A 281 1.23 -23.89 -22.82
C TYR A 281 0.03 -24.81 -23.08
N MET A 282 -0.22 -25.79 -22.19
CA MET A 282 -1.34 -26.72 -22.36
C MET A 282 -2.71 -26.03 -22.44
N ARG A 283 -2.89 -24.87 -21.80
CA ARG A 283 -4.15 -24.10 -21.84
C ARG A 283 -4.41 -23.42 -23.17
N ILE A 284 -3.37 -23.08 -23.94
CA ILE A 284 -3.50 -22.26 -25.15
C ILE A 284 -2.87 -22.88 -26.41
N LYS A 285 -2.37 -24.12 -26.34
CA LYS A 285 -1.71 -24.81 -27.46
C LYS A 285 -2.56 -24.88 -28.74
N ASP A 286 -3.88 -25.01 -28.60
CA ASP A 286 -4.82 -25.17 -29.73
C ASP A 286 -5.29 -23.80 -30.29
N ASN A 287 -4.75 -22.70 -29.78
CA ASN A 287 -5.17 -21.36 -30.20
C ASN A 287 -4.47 -20.92 -31.48
N ILE A 288 -5.26 -20.71 -32.53
CA ILE A 288 -4.80 -20.32 -33.88
C ILE A 288 -4.05 -18.97 -33.89
N LYS A 289 -4.24 -18.11 -32.88
CA LYS A 289 -3.58 -16.80 -32.79
C LYS A 289 -2.09 -16.89 -32.47
N PHE A 290 -1.61 -18.03 -31.97
CA PHE A 290 -0.25 -18.17 -31.47
C PHE A 290 0.51 -19.29 -32.18
N THR A 291 1.82 -19.12 -32.23
CA THR A 291 2.79 -20.13 -32.66
C THR A 291 3.76 -20.34 -31.51
N PHE A 292 4.14 -21.58 -31.26
CA PHE A 292 4.97 -21.95 -30.13
C PHE A 292 6.27 -22.58 -30.62
N LEU A 293 7.39 -22.20 -30.01
CA LEU A 293 8.71 -22.80 -30.22
C LEU A 293 9.14 -23.51 -28.93
N GLY A 294 9.80 -24.65 -29.08
CA GLY A 294 10.21 -25.51 -27.95
C GLY A 294 9.62 -26.93 -28.04
N PRO A 295 9.70 -27.73 -26.96
CA PRO A 295 10.13 -27.34 -25.62
C PRO A 295 11.65 -27.14 -25.47
N HIS A 296 12.04 -26.19 -24.63
CA HIS A 296 13.41 -26.02 -24.15
C HIS A 296 13.50 -26.46 -22.69
N LEU A 297 14.38 -27.42 -22.41
CA LEU A 297 14.62 -27.89 -21.06
C LEU A 297 15.66 -26.99 -20.39
N VAL A 298 15.30 -26.38 -19.26
CA VAL A 298 16.21 -25.47 -18.54
C VAL A 298 16.36 -25.89 -17.08
N ASN A 299 17.61 -25.99 -16.65
CA ASN A 299 17.95 -26.33 -15.28
C ASN A 299 17.70 -25.13 -14.35
N ALA A 300 16.83 -25.31 -13.36
CA ALA A 300 16.42 -24.28 -12.43
C ALA A 300 17.06 -24.51 -11.04
N LYS A 301 17.68 -23.48 -10.46
CA LYS A 301 18.36 -23.57 -9.15
C LYS A 301 17.41 -24.13 -8.07
N GLY A 302 17.59 -25.37 -7.61
CA GLY A 302 16.85 -25.96 -6.49
C GLY A 302 15.50 -26.63 -6.82
N LYS A 303 15.19 -26.94 -8.09
CA LYS A 303 14.07 -27.84 -8.50
C LYS A 303 14.46 -28.60 -9.78
N ASP A 304 13.67 -29.62 -10.14
CA ASP A 304 13.79 -30.38 -11.40
C ASP A 304 13.74 -29.47 -12.63
N ASN A 305 14.27 -29.98 -13.75
CA ASN A 305 14.32 -29.29 -15.03
C ASN A 305 12.92 -28.78 -15.47
N ILE A 306 12.82 -27.51 -15.86
CA ILE A 306 11.55 -26.88 -16.29
C ILE A 306 11.47 -26.90 -17.82
N LEU A 307 10.33 -27.31 -18.36
CA LEU A 307 10.01 -27.25 -19.79
C LEU A 307 9.42 -25.88 -20.15
N LEU A 308 10.08 -25.18 -21.07
CA LEU A 308 9.72 -23.84 -21.52
C LEU A 308 9.30 -23.83 -22.98
N TYR A 309 8.30 -23.00 -23.30
CA TYR A 309 7.83 -22.76 -24.66
C TYR A 309 7.87 -21.28 -24.96
N THR A 310 8.42 -20.88 -26.10
CA THR A 310 8.42 -19.49 -26.54
C THR A 310 7.17 -19.22 -27.38
N LEU A 311 6.33 -18.28 -26.94
CA LEU A 311 5.14 -17.84 -27.67
C LEU A 311 5.51 -16.74 -28.67
N LYS A 312 5.00 -16.89 -29.90
CA LYS A 312 5.04 -15.87 -30.96
C LYS A 312 3.63 -15.64 -31.51
N LYS A 313 3.34 -14.39 -31.87
CA LYS A 313 2.11 -14.03 -32.58
C LYS A 313 2.10 -14.71 -33.95
N ALA A 314 1.03 -15.43 -34.28
CA ALA A 314 0.90 -16.04 -35.60
C ALA A 314 0.89 -14.96 -36.69
N GLN A 315 1.61 -15.19 -37.79
CA GLN A 315 1.55 -14.29 -38.94
C GLN A 315 0.17 -14.40 -39.60
N GLU A 316 -0.56 -13.28 -39.69
CA GLU A 316 -1.81 -13.24 -40.45
C GLU A 316 -1.51 -13.56 -41.92
N LYS A 317 -1.98 -14.73 -42.40
CA LYS A 317 -2.19 -14.89 -43.85
C LYS A 317 -3.17 -13.79 -44.26
N LYS A 318 -2.76 -12.94 -45.21
CA LYS A 318 -3.61 -11.90 -45.82
C LYS A 318 -4.90 -12.56 -46.35
N ILE A 319 -5.93 -12.65 -45.52
CA ILE A 319 -7.29 -12.97 -45.94
C ILE A 319 -7.85 -11.68 -46.54
N CYS A 320 -8.32 -11.78 -47.78
CA CYS A 320 -8.68 -10.67 -48.65
C CYS A 320 -9.54 -9.59 -47.98
N ARG A 321 -9.19 -8.33 -48.31
CA ARG A 321 -9.95 -7.12 -48.00
C ARG A 321 -11.38 -7.23 -48.50
N PHE A 322 -12.32 -7.57 -47.63
CA PHE A 322 -13.71 -7.15 -47.75
C PHE A 322 -14.25 -6.82 -46.35
N LYS A 323 -14.94 -5.66 -46.26
CA LYS A 323 -15.49 -5.01 -45.05
C LYS A 323 -14.60 -3.98 -44.33
N LYS A 324 -14.05 -3.00 -45.06
CA LYS A 324 -13.57 -1.74 -44.44
C LYS A 324 -14.69 -0.81 -43.97
N SER A 325 -15.93 -1.00 -44.43
CA SER A 325 -17.07 -0.13 -44.09
C SER A 325 -17.80 -0.52 -42.80
N PHE A 326 -17.67 -1.77 -42.34
CA PHE A 326 -18.34 -2.25 -41.13
C PHE A 326 -17.54 -1.97 -39.83
N LEU A 327 -16.21 -1.80 -39.94
CA LEU A 327 -15.32 -1.64 -38.78
C LEU A 327 -15.41 -0.24 -38.15
N HIS A 328 -15.62 0.81 -38.96
CA HIS A 328 -15.82 2.17 -38.43
C HIS A 328 -17.13 2.30 -37.63
N PHE A 329 -18.18 1.58 -38.02
CA PHE A 329 -19.46 1.59 -37.31
C PHE A 329 -19.35 0.87 -35.95
N TYR A 330 -18.58 -0.23 -35.89
CA TYR A 330 -18.32 -0.95 -34.64
C TYR A 330 -17.42 -0.16 -33.68
N GLN A 331 -16.41 0.54 -34.21
CA GLN A 331 -15.54 1.39 -33.39
C GLN A 331 -16.28 2.62 -32.83
N LEU A 332 -17.19 3.24 -33.59
CA LEU A 332 -18.06 4.29 -33.05
C LEU A 332 -19.03 3.76 -32.00
N TYR A 333 -19.62 2.57 -32.23
CA TYR A 333 -20.51 1.93 -31.26
C TYR A 333 -19.81 1.59 -29.93
N GLU A 334 -18.54 1.14 -29.97
CA GLU A 334 -17.76 0.91 -28.75
C GLU A 334 -17.39 2.20 -28.03
N ILE A 335 -17.00 3.27 -28.75
CA ILE A 335 -16.70 4.56 -28.12
C ILE A 335 -17.94 5.14 -27.43
N ILE A 336 -19.11 5.06 -28.08
CA ILE A 336 -20.39 5.52 -27.51
C ILE A 336 -20.76 4.67 -26.29
N ASN A 337 -20.56 3.35 -26.33
CA ASN A 337 -20.82 2.49 -25.16
C ASN A 337 -19.86 2.77 -24.00
N ILE A 338 -18.59 3.04 -24.26
CA ILE A 338 -17.61 3.41 -23.24
C ILE A 338 -18.04 4.73 -22.57
N GLU A 339 -18.43 5.75 -23.33
CA GLU A 339 -18.93 7.01 -22.75
C GLU A 339 -20.24 6.80 -21.96
N PHE A 340 -21.16 5.96 -22.45
CA PHE A 340 -22.41 5.66 -21.73
C PHE A 340 -22.17 4.86 -20.44
N GLN A 341 -21.17 3.96 -20.43
CA GLN A 341 -20.80 3.16 -19.26
C GLN A 341 -20.10 4.03 -18.20
N TYR A 342 -19.25 4.97 -18.63
CA TYR A 342 -18.68 6.01 -17.76
C TYR A 342 -19.78 6.92 -17.17
N PHE A 343 -20.78 7.31 -17.97
CA PHE A 343 -21.89 8.15 -17.51
C PHE A 343 -22.80 7.41 -16.49
N LYS A 344 -23.11 6.12 -16.72
CA LYS A 344 -23.84 5.27 -15.77
C LYS A 344 -23.08 5.09 -14.44
N CYS A 345 -21.76 4.90 -14.50
CA CYS A 345 -20.93 4.83 -13.29
C CYS A 345 -20.86 6.18 -12.54
N PHE A 346 -20.98 7.30 -13.26
CA PHE A 346 -21.03 8.64 -12.68
C PHE A 346 -22.37 8.93 -11.99
N GLU A 347 -23.50 8.47 -12.54
CA GLU A 347 -24.81 8.58 -11.88
C GLU A 347 -24.94 7.68 -10.64
N GLN A 348 -24.40 6.46 -10.67
CA GLN A 348 -24.42 5.57 -9.49
C GLN A 348 -23.60 6.12 -8.30
N LYS A 349 -22.67 7.05 -8.53
CA LYS A 349 -21.95 7.74 -7.45
C LYS A 349 -22.77 8.84 -6.76
N LYS A 350 -23.92 9.26 -7.31
CA LYS A 350 -24.82 10.21 -6.62
C LYS A 350 -25.68 9.54 -5.54
N ASP A 351 -25.95 8.24 -5.67
CA ASP A 351 -26.88 7.52 -4.77
C ASP A 351 -26.22 6.73 -3.62
N LEU A 352 -24.90 6.65 -3.56
CA LEU A 352 -24.16 5.96 -2.48
C LEU A 352 -23.82 6.85 -1.27
N LYS A 353 -24.67 7.84 -0.95
CA LYS A 353 -24.61 8.58 0.33
C LYS A 353 -25.58 7.97 1.34
N LYS A 354 -25.28 6.77 1.82
CA LYS A 354 -25.74 6.21 3.11
C LYS A 354 -25.18 4.80 3.28
N ARG A 355 -24.06 4.67 4.01
CA ARG A 355 -23.90 3.69 5.11
C ARG A 355 -22.49 3.68 5.69
N SER A 356 -22.50 3.48 7.02
CA SER A 356 -21.46 3.05 7.95
C SER A 356 -20.20 3.89 8.08
N SER A 357 -20.28 4.77 9.08
CA SER A 357 -19.19 5.13 9.97
C SER A 357 -18.60 3.90 10.67
N SER A 358 -17.31 3.66 10.51
CA SER A 358 -16.50 2.94 11.50
C SER A 358 -15.21 3.72 11.74
N LYS A 359 -14.95 3.98 13.03
CA LYS A 359 -13.79 4.72 13.53
C LYS A 359 -12.53 3.89 13.31
N PHE A 360 -11.60 4.41 12.52
CA PHE A 360 -10.21 3.96 12.50
C PHE A 360 -9.35 4.98 13.26
N ASN A 361 -8.88 4.61 14.45
CA ASN A 361 -7.86 5.38 15.17
C ASN A 361 -6.48 4.92 14.67
N SER A 362 -5.84 5.72 13.83
CA SER A 362 -4.40 5.65 13.56
C SER A 362 -3.89 7.02 13.08
N GLU A 363 -4.01 8.00 13.96
CA GLU A 363 -3.87 9.43 13.66
C GLU A 363 -2.42 9.91 13.42
N THR A 364 -1.42 9.05 13.61
CA THR A 364 0.00 9.43 13.43
C THR A 364 0.59 8.89 12.13
N TYR A 365 0.17 7.69 11.71
CA TYR A 365 0.75 6.98 10.56
C TYR A 365 0.20 7.48 9.23
N PHE A 366 -1.13 7.64 9.17
CA PHE A 366 -1.79 8.16 7.98
C PHE A 366 -1.50 9.63 7.78
N ARG A 367 -1.24 10.41 8.84
CA ARG A 367 -0.94 11.84 8.72
C ARG A 367 0.37 12.11 7.97
N LEU A 368 1.38 11.25 8.13
CA LEU A 368 2.65 11.35 7.40
C LEU A 368 2.48 11.01 5.91
N ILE A 369 1.75 9.94 5.60
CA ILE A 369 1.41 9.55 4.22
C ILE A 369 0.50 10.62 3.58
N PHE A 370 -0.46 11.19 4.34
CA PHE A 370 -1.38 12.22 3.86
C PHE A 370 -0.71 13.55 3.57
N GLN A 371 0.19 14.00 4.45
CA GLN A 371 0.88 15.27 4.29
C GLN A 371 1.89 15.21 3.12
N TYR A 372 2.39 14.01 2.78
CA TYR A 372 3.30 13.78 1.66
C TYR A 372 2.66 13.36 0.33
N ILE A 373 1.51 12.69 0.31
CA ILE A 373 0.89 12.21 -0.95
C ILE A 373 -0.25 13.13 -1.40
N GLY A 374 -1.09 13.62 -0.48
CA GLY A 374 -2.33 14.35 -0.82
C GLY A 374 -2.13 15.67 -1.57
N ASN A 375 -1.08 16.44 -1.24
CA ASN A 375 -0.77 17.71 -1.90
C ASN A 375 0.04 17.56 -3.20
N TYR A 376 0.43 16.33 -3.53
CA TYR A 376 1.58 16.04 -4.39
C TYR A 376 1.22 15.23 -5.64
N LEU A 377 0.01 14.68 -5.72
CA LEU A 377 -0.56 13.90 -6.84
C LEU A 377 -0.69 14.63 -8.20
N LYS A 378 -0.17 15.85 -8.37
CA LYS A 378 -0.21 16.61 -9.63
C LYS A 378 1.15 16.94 -10.25
N LYS A 379 2.28 16.60 -9.60
CA LYS A 379 3.63 16.76 -10.18
C LYS A 379 4.39 15.44 -10.09
N THR A 380 5.16 15.11 -11.12
CA THR A 380 6.19 14.05 -11.04
C THR A 380 7.17 14.44 -9.94
N LEU A 381 7.11 13.73 -8.81
CA LEU A 381 7.96 14.00 -7.65
C LEU A 381 9.15 13.09 -7.69
N THR A 382 10.27 13.68 -8.07
CA THR A 382 11.59 13.10 -7.96
C THR A 382 12.30 13.82 -6.83
N ASP A 383 12.56 13.10 -5.75
CA ASP A 383 13.40 13.56 -4.66
C ASP A 383 14.80 13.00 -4.86
N ILE A 384 15.82 13.82 -4.66
CA ILE A 384 17.22 13.38 -4.71
C ILE A 384 17.79 13.55 -3.31
N PHE A 385 18.31 12.47 -2.74
CA PHE A 385 18.97 12.49 -1.44
C PHE A 385 20.42 12.09 -1.59
N GLU A 386 21.32 12.99 -1.22
CA GLU A 386 22.75 12.71 -1.08
C GLU A 386 23.04 11.99 0.23
N ASP A 387 24.05 11.12 0.26
CA ASP A 387 24.52 10.41 1.45
C ASP A 387 23.43 9.67 2.24
N ALA A 388 22.46 9.09 1.53
CA ALA A 388 21.42 8.27 2.12
C ALA A 388 21.95 6.85 2.37
N THR A 389 21.74 6.32 3.57
CA THR A 389 22.13 4.93 3.89
C THR A 389 20.96 3.97 3.66
N LEU A 390 21.21 2.92 2.88
CA LEU A 390 20.25 1.87 2.52
C LEU A 390 20.69 0.53 3.07
N ILE A 391 19.72 -0.30 3.44
CA ILE A 391 19.92 -1.71 3.79
C ILE A 391 19.04 -2.59 2.91
N PHE A 392 19.66 -3.63 2.35
CA PHE A 392 19.00 -4.76 1.71
C PHE A 392 19.25 -5.98 2.59
N ALA A 393 18.18 -6.59 3.09
CA ALA A 393 18.25 -7.73 4.00
C ALA A 393 17.43 -8.90 3.43
N ASP A 394 18.09 -9.97 3.01
CA ASP A 394 17.51 -11.14 2.36
C ASP A 394 17.53 -12.37 3.28
N ILE A 395 16.48 -13.20 3.27
CA ILE A 395 16.43 -14.42 4.07
C ILE A 395 17.18 -15.54 3.35
N THR A 396 18.26 -16.01 3.95
CA THR A 396 19.02 -17.14 3.40
C THR A 396 18.25 -18.45 3.59
N ASP A 397 18.32 -19.33 2.59
CA ASP A 397 17.61 -20.63 2.55
C ASP A 397 16.07 -20.54 2.59
N PHE A 398 15.49 -19.36 2.42
CA PHE A 398 14.02 -19.19 2.42
C PHE A 398 13.34 -20.06 1.37
N THR A 399 13.89 -20.17 0.15
CA THR A 399 13.31 -21.02 -0.90
C THR A 399 13.25 -22.49 -0.49
N ARG A 400 14.24 -22.97 0.27
CA ARG A 400 14.27 -24.36 0.77
C ARG A 400 13.25 -24.54 1.88
N TYR A 401 13.15 -23.56 2.79
CA TYR A 401 12.13 -23.54 3.83
C TYR A 401 10.71 -23.51 3.24
N SER A 402 10.44 -22.63 2.28
CA SER A 402 9.12 -22.45 1.67
C SER A 402 8.66 -23.66 0.87
N SER A 403 9.60 -24.39 0.26
CA SER A 403 9.29 -25.62 -0.49
C SER A 403 8.96 -26.80 0.42
N ALA A 404 9.44 -26.79 1.66
CA ALA A 404 9.27 -27.88 2.62
C ALA A 404 8.08 -27.69 3.58
N ARG A 405 7.45 -26.51 3.57
CA ARG A 405 6.38 -26.13 4.52
C ARG A 405 5.11 -25.73 3.80
N SER A 406 4.00 -25.75 4.51
CA SER A 406 2.74 -25.27 3.95
C SER A 406 2.81 -23.75 3.74
N PRO A 407 2.14 -23.21 2.70
CA PRO A 407 2.10 -21.77 2.47
C PRO A 407 1.59 -20.94 3.68
N GLU A 408 0.71 -21.52 4.51
CA GLU A 408 0.19 -20.88 5.72
C GLU A 408 1.28 -20.73 6.78
N GLU A 409 2.09 -21.77 7.02
CA GLU A 409 3.24 -21.71 7.94
C GLU A 409 4.29 -20.69 7.46
N VAL A 410 4.56 -20.68 6.15
CA VAL A 410 5.52 -19.73 5.55
C VAL A 410 5.06 -18.29 5.76
N LEU A 411 3.77 -18.02 5.53
CA LEU A 411 3.21 -16.69 5.71
C LEU A 411 3.14 -16.28 7.18
N ASN A 412 2.82 -17.19 8.09
CA ASN A 412 2.82 -16.90 9.53
C ASN A 412 4.24 -16.56 10.03
N MET A 413 5.25 -17.30 9.57
CA MET A 413 6.66 -17.01 9.86
C MET A 413 7.06 -15.62 9.33
N LEU A 414 6.80 -15.34 8.05
CA LEU A 414 7.12 -14.04 7.44
C LEU A 414 6.39 -12.88 8.13
N SER A 415 5.12 -13.07 8.47
CA SER A 415 4.31 -12.06 9.16
C SER A 415 4.87 -11.76 10.55
N SER A 416 5.23 -12.78 11.33
CA SER A 416 5.87 -12.64 12.64
C SER A 416 7.23 -11.94 12.53
N LEU A 417 8.06 -12.36 11.57
CA LEU A 417 9.39 -11.81 11.33
C LEU A 417 9.31 -10.32 10.95
N PHE A 418 8.50 -9.98 9.95
CA PHE A 418 8.34 -8.60 9.49
C PHE A 418 7.64 -7.73 10.52
N PHE A 419 6.76 -8.27 11.37
CA PHE A 419 6.23 -7.52 12.51
C PHE A 419 7.33 -7.13 13.50
N LYS A 420 8.22 -8.07 13.85
CA LYS A 420 9.38 -7.80 14.71
C LYS A 420 10.33 -6.77 14.05
N PHE A 421 10.58 -6.86 12.75
CA PHE A 421 11.38 -5.87 12.01
C PHE A 421 10.72 -4.49 11.95
N ASP A 422 9.42 -4.40 11.64
CA ASP A 422 8.69 -3.14 11.58
C ASP A 422 8.81 -2.39 12.92
N LYS A 423 8.72 -3.11 14.06
CA LYS A 423 8.90 -2.54 15.41
C LYS A 423 10.32 -1.99 15.63
N GLN A 424 11.36 -2.69 15.16
CA GLN A 424 12.74 -2.19 15.28
C GLN A 424 13.03 -1.03 14.34
N CYS A 425 12.46 -1.04 13.13
CA CYS A 425 12.59 0.04 12.15
C CYS A 425 12.08 1.37 12.75
N GLN A 426 10.95 1.34 13.45
CA GLN A 426 10.44 2.51 14.18
C GLN A 426 11.36 2.95 15.33
N LYS A 427 11.83 2.00 16.15
CA LYS A 427 12.71 2.29 17.29
C LYS A 427 14.02 2.96 16.87
N GLN A 428 14.59 2.54 15.74
CA GLN A 428 15.83 3.08 15.22
C GLN A 428 15.62 4.32 14.32
N SER A 429 14.41 4.88 14.27
CA SER A 429 14.09 6.00 13.37
C SER A 429 14.59 5.74 11.95
N CYS A 430 14.25 4.58 11.40
CA CYS A 430 14.53 4.19 10.03
C CYS A 430 13.20 4.09 9.26
N PHE A 431 13.25 4.26 7.94
CA PHE A 431 12.08 4.24 7.07
C PHE A 431 12.00 2.95 6.25
N LYS A 432 10.94 2.17 6.46
CA LYS A 432 10.66 0.97 5.64
C LYS A 432 10.25 1.39 4.22
N LEU A 433 11.07 1.05 3.24
CA LEU A 433 10.79 1.27 1.82
C LEU A 433 9.72 0.29 1.34
N TYR A 434 10.07 -0.98 1.23
CA TYR A 434 9.20 -2.06 0.80
C TYR A 434 9.82 -3.42 1.13
N THR A 435 9.05 -4.47 0.89
CA THR A 435 9.51 -5.85 0.90
C THR A 435 9.40 -6.43 -0.50
N ILE A 436 10.41 -7.18 -0.94
CA ILE A 436 10.39 -7.92 -2.20
C ILE A 436 10.51 -9.40 -1.87
N GLY A 437 9.38 -10.13 -1.87
CA GLY A 437 9.36 -11.50 -1.37
C GLY A 437 9.83 -11.55 0.09
N ASP A 438 10.94 -12.24 0.32
CA ASP A 438 11.63 -12.39 1.61
C ASP A 438 12.65 -11.28 1.91
N CYS A 439 12.98 -10.43 0.94
CA CYS A 439 13.88 -9.30 1.14
C CYS A 439 13.18 -8.10 1.80
N TYR A 440 13.83 -7.52 2.81
CA TYR A 440 13.36 -6.35 3.56
C TYR A 440 14.30 -5.14 3.30
N VAL A 441 13.74 -4.06 2.75
CA VAL A 441 14.51 -2.86 2.34
C VAL A 441 14.16 -1.67 3.23
N VAL A 442 15.18 -1.02 3.78
CA VAL A 442 15.04 0.14 4.68
C VAL A 442 15.97 1.28 4.25
N LEU A 443 15.49 2.49 4.46
CA LEU A 443 16.19 3.74 4.27
C LEU A 443 16.50 4.38 5.62
N GLY A 444 17.71 4.90 5.82
CA GLY A 444 18.09 5.59 7.06
C GLY A 444 17.43 6.96 7.22
N ILE A 445 16.93 7.56 6.13
CA ILE A 445 16.24 8.85 6.15
C ILE A 445 14.83 8.66 6.72
N TYR A 446 14.63 9.15 7.94
CA TYR A 446 13.32 9.19 8.58
C TYR A 446 12.63 10.55 8.46
N ASN A 447 13.42 11.63 8.50
CA ASN A 447 12.92 13.00 8.30
C ASN A 447 13.77 13.73 7.26
N ALA A 448 13.18 14.01 6.10
CA ALA A 448 13.86 14.69 5.00
C ALA A 448 14.31 16.13 5.33
N LYS A 449 13.71 16.78 6.35
CA LYS A 449 14.00 18.18 6.71
C LYS A 449 15.19 18.35 7.65
N GLU A 450 15.49 17.33 8.45
CA GLU A 450 16.51 17.37 9.49
C GLU A 450 17.39 16.12 9.34
N ARG A 451 18.36 16.23 8.44
CA ARG A 451 19.21 15.11 8.05
C ARG A 451 20.56 15.14 8.74
N ASN A 452 21.00 13.96 9.17
CA ASN A 452 22.36 13.74 9.68
C ASN A 452 22.85 12.38 9.14
N PRO A 453 23.58 12.37 8.00
CA PRO A 453 23.99 11.13 7.34
C PRO A 453 24.75 10.15 8.24
N ALA A 454 25.58 10.65 9.15
CA ALA A 454 26.34 9.80 10.07
C ALA A 454 25.43 9.12 11.10
N LEU A 455 24.47 9.86 11.67
CA LEU A 455 23.47 9.29 12.59
C LEU A 455 22.54 8.33 11.85
N GLU A 456 22.10 8.68 10.64
CA GLU A 456 21.30 7.82 9.76
C GLU A 456 22.03 6.48 9.51
N ALA A 457 23.33 6.53 9.18
CA ALA A 457 24.14 5.33 8.97
C ALA A 457 24.27 4.48 10.25
N LYS A 458 24.50 5.12 11.41
CA LYS A 458 24.56 4.43 12.71
C LYS A 458 23.25 3.71 13.04
N ASN A 459 22.13 4.38 12.84
CA ASN A 459 20.79 3.82 13.09
C ASN A 459 20.51 2.61 12.18
N VAL A 460 20.88 2.69 10.90
CA VAL A 460 20.72 1.57 9.95
C VAL A 460 21.60 0.38 10.33
N VAL A 461 22.85 0.62 10.75
CA VAL A 461 23.74 -0.44 11.25
C VAL A 461 23.18 -1.08 12.52
N GLN A 462 22.64 -0.28 13.45
CA GLN A 462 22.01 -0.81 14.66
C GLN A 462 20.79 -1.66 14.33
N MET A 463 19.96 -1.22 13.37
CA MET A 463 18.84 -2.00 12.85
C MET A 463 19.30 -3.35 12.28
N ALA A 464 20.40 -3.37 11.50
CA ALA A 464 20.95 -4.60 10.94
C ALA A 464 21.38 -5.61 12.02
N PHE A 465 22.02 -5.15 13.10
CA PHE A 465 22.36 -6.03 14.23
C PHE A 465 21.12 -6.59 14.92
N GLU A 466 20.08 -5.78 15.12
CA GLU A 466 18.82 -6.25 15.70
C GLU A 466 18.08 -7.23 14.77
N MET A 467 18.15 -7.05 13.45
CA MET A 467 17.62 -8.02 12.48
C MET A 467 18.28 -9.40 12.63
N LEU A 468 19.61 -9.44 12.83
CA LEU A 468 20.33 -10.70 13.06
C LEU A 468 19.93 -11.39 14.37
N LYS A 469 19.64 -10.63 15.43
CA LYS A 469 19.12 -11.20 16.68
C LYS A 469 17.70 -11.74 16.50
N ILE A 470 16.85 -11.00 15.79
CA ILE A 470 15.46 -11.42 15.56
C ILE A 470 15.37 -12.70 14.73
N ILE A 471 16.19 -12.84 13.67
CA ILE A 471 16.17 -14.07 12.86
C ILE A 471 16.64 -15.28 13.66
N GLN A 472 17.56 -15.11 14.64
CA GLN A 472 17.94 -16.20 15.56
C GLN A 472 16.77 -16.66 16.41
N ILE A 473 15.97 -15.74 16.97
CA ILE A 473 14.76 -16.08 17.73
C ILE A 473 13.74 -16.80 16.83
N VAL A 474 13.50 -16.28 15.63
CA VAL A 474 12.53 -16.90 14.70
C VAL A 474 13.02 -18.28 14.23
N ARG A 475 14.33 -18.46 14.04
CA ARG A 475 14.94 -19.76 13.70
C ARG A 475 14.62 -20.84 14.73
N GLU A 476 14.67 -20.48 16.02
CA GLU A 476 14.28 -21.35 17.13
C GLU A 476 12.77 -21.61 17.14
N GLU A 477 11.94 -20.58 16.93
CA GLU A 477 10.48 -20.72 16.88
C GLU A 477 10.00 -21.68 15.77
N VAL A 478 10.66 -21.69 14.61
CA VAL A 478 10.24 -22.51 13.45
C VAL A 478 10.99 -23.84 13.29
N ASN A 479 11.97 -24.11 14.18
CA ASN A 479 12.84 -25.28 14.14
C ASN A 479 13.53 -25.49 12.77
N PHE A 480 14.13 -24.44 12.20
CA PHE A 480 14.86 -24.54 10.92
C PHE A 480 16.25 -23.91 11.01
N LEU A 481 17.24 -24.70 11.44
CA LEU A 481 18.57 -24.24 11.84
C LEU A 481 19.36 -23.46 10.77
N THR A 482 19.07 -23.68 9.48
CA THR A 482 19.79 -22.99 8.39
C THR A 482 19.20 -21.61 8.04
N LEU A 483 18.05 -21.23 8.64
CA LEU A 483 17.38 -19.96 8.36
C LEU A 483 18.23 -18.77 8.84
N ASN A 484 18.80 -17.99 7.94
CA ASN A 484 19.64 -16.84 8.31
C ASN A 484 19.29 -15.59 7.50
N MET A 485 19.99 -14.49 7.75
CA MET A 485 19.89 -13.28 6.93
C MET A 485 21.22 -12.97 6.26
N ARG A 486 21.16 -12.49 5.01
CA ARG A 486 22.26 -11.78 4.37
C ARG A 486 21.90 -10.32 4.33
N ILE A 487 22.80 -9.46 4.82
CA ILE A 487 22.52 -8.02 4.94
C ILE A 487 23.62 -7.23 4.24
N GLY A 488 23.23 -6.39 3.29
CA GLY A 488 24.09 -5.42 2.62
C GLY A 488 23.70 -3.99 2.98
N ILE A 489 24.69 -3.15 3.27
CA ILE A 489 24.51 -1.73 3.59
C ILE A 489 25.41 -0.88 2.70
N HIS A 490 24.84 0.17 2.13
CA HIS A 490 25.57 1.16 1.34
C HIS A 490 25.02 2.57 1.59
N THR A 491 25.91 3.55 1.54
CA THR A 491 25.59 4.97 1.67
C THR A 491 25.96 5.67 0.39
N GLY A 492 25.03 6.39 -0.22
CA GLY A 492 25.24 7.07 -1.50
C GLY A 492 24.05 7.94 -1.90
N GLN A 493 24.05 8.38 -3.15
CA GLN A 493 22.99 9.19 -3.75
C GLN A 493 21.81 8.31 -4.17
N ILE A 494 20.60 8.67 -3.75
CA ILE A 494 19.38 7.98 -4.14
C ILE A 494 18.40 8.94 -4.81
N ILE A 495 17.71 8.45 -5.82
CA ILE A 495 16.63 9.15 -6.49
C ILE A 495 15.33 8.45 -6.10
N GLY A 496 14.62 9.05 -5.17
CA GLY A 496 13.32 8.57 -4.75
C GLY A 496 12.21 9.20 -5.56
N GLY A 497 11.11 8.48 -5.72
CA GLY A 497 9.92 9.08 -6.28
C GLY A 497 8.75 8.14 -6.37
N ILE A 498 7.64 8.74 -6.76
CA ILE A 498 6.36 8.08 -6.78
C ILE A 498 6.12 7.48 -8.17
N THR A 499 5.86 6.17 -8.23
CA THR A 499 5.56 5.46 -9.48
C THR A 499 4.21 4.75 -9.41
N GLY A 500 3.53 4.70 -10.56
CA GLY A 500 2.28 3.95 -10.75
C GLY A 500 1.03 4.83 -10.64
N SER A 501 -0.01 4.50 -11.43
CA SER A 501 -1.25 5.28 -11.48
C SER A 501 -2.37 4.74 -10.59
N ASN A 502 -2.54 3.42 -10.54
CA ASN A 502 -3.64 2.78 -9.80
C ASN A 502 -3.22 2.30 -8.42
N ILE A 503 -2.02 1.73 -8.31
CA ILE A 503 -1.38 1.38 -7.05
C ILE A 503 -0.09 2.18 -7.01
N VAL A 504 -0.06 3.21 -6.17
CA VAL A 504 1.02 4.18 -6.13
C VAL A 504 2.03 3.75 -5.07
N ARG A 505 3.32 3.76 -5.41
CA ARG A 505 4.38 3.42 -4.47
C ARG A 505 5.52 4.42 -4.57
N TYR A 506 6.10 4.73 -3.42
CA TYR A 506 7.40 5.39 -3.34
C TYR A 506 8.49 4.33 -3.52
N ASP A 507 9.32 4.50 -4.54
CA ASP A 507 10.44 3.62 -4.86
C ASP A 507 11.73 4.46 -5.00
N VAL A 508 12.88 3.82 -4.88
CA VAL A 508 14.20 4.46 -4.96
C VAL A 508 15.01 3.81 -6.08
N TYR A 509 15.63 4.66 -6.89
CA TYR A 509 16.48 4.28 -8.00
C TYR A 509 17.81 5.01 -7.91
N GLY A 510 18.80 4.50 -8.63
CA GLY A 510 20.13 5.09 -8.68
C GLY A 510 21.22 4.04 -8.76
N THR A 511 22.41 4.49 -9.12
CA THR A 511 23.61 3.65 -9.18
C THR A 511 23.99 3.14 -7.78
N ASP A 512 23.85 3.97 -6.75
CA ASP A 512 24.14 3.58 -5.36
C ASP A 512 23.09 2.62 -4.77
N VAL A 513 21.82 2.67 -5.23
CA VAL A 513 20.82 1.64 -4.89
C VAL A 513 21.23 0.28 -5.45
N MET A 514 21.72 0.25 -6.69
CA MET A 514 22.26 -0.95 -7.33
C MET A 514 23.48 -1.48 -6.58
N ILE A 515 24.39 -0.60 -6.15
CA ILE A 515 25.54 -0.96 -5.31
C ILE A 515 25.08 -1.63 -4.01
N SER A 516 24.09 -1.06 -3.33
CA SER A 516 23.54 -1.61 -2.08
C SER A 516 22.99 -3.02 -2.26
N ASN A 517 22.21 -3.25 -3.32
CA ASN A 517 21.71 -4.57 -3.68
C ASN A 517 22.85 -5.57 -3.97
N LYS A 518 23.92 -5.12 -4.65
CA LYS A 518 25.11 -5.96 -4.89
C LYS A 518 25.89 -6.27 -3.62
N MET A 519 25.91 -5.39 -2.62
CA MET A 519 26.52 -5.66 -1.32
C MET A 519 25.79 -6.78 -0.57
N GLU A 520 24.45 -6.81 -0.62
CA GLU A 520 23.67 -7.91 -0.04
C GLU A 520 23.99 -9.23 -0.76
N SER A 521 23.89 -9.23 -2.09
CA SER A 521 24.01 -10.48 -2.86
C SER A 521 25.40 -11.10 -2.78
N ASN A 522 26.43 -10.29 -2.50
CA ASN A 522 27.80 -10.75 -2.25
C ASN A 522 28.12 -10.97 -0.76
N GLY A 523 27.17 -10.71 0.14
CA GLY A 523 27.31 -10.92 1.57
C GLY A 523 27.30 -12.39 1.97
N GLU A 524 27.62 -12.64 3.25
CA GLU A 524 27.63 -13.97 3.86
C GLU A 524 26.45 -14.12 4.84
N PRO A 525 25.82 -15.32 4.92
CA PRO A 525 24.72 -15.54 5.85
C PRO A 525 25.14 -15.31 7.30
N GLY A 526 24.37 -14.51 8.03
CA GLY A 526 24.61 -14.16 9.43
C GLY A 526 25.61 -13.02 9.64
N LYS A 527 26.13 -12.42 8.56
CA LYS A 527 27.03 -11.27 8.62
C LYS A 527 26.41 -10.05 7.94
N ILE A 528 26.88 -8.87 8.33
CA ILE A 528 26.49 -7.60 7.73
C ILE A 528 27.67 -7.11 6.89
N MET A 529 27.43 -6.97 5.58
CA MET A 529 28.39 -6.42 4.63
C MET A 529 28.11 -4.92 4.41
N VAL A 530 29.13 -4.09 4.55
CA VAL A 530 29.07 -2.66 4.31
C VAL A 530 30.01 -2.26 3.18
N SER A 531 29.61 -1.26 2.39
CA SER A 531 30.49 -0.67 1.37
C SER A 531 31.61 0.18 1.97
N GLN A 532 32.69 0.39 1.20
CA GLN A 532 33.78 1.33 1.54
C GLN A 532 33.26 2.70 1.99
N ARG A 533 32.31 3.28 1.25
CA ARG A 533 31.76 4.61 1.56
C ARG A 533 31.06 4.65 2.92
N THR A 534 30.28 3.62 3.25
CA THR A 534 29.62 3.50 4.55
C THR A 534 30.64 3.34 5.68
N LYS A 535 31.69 2.54 5.45
CA LYS A 535 32.80 2.39 6.40
C LYS A 535 33.48 3.74 6.67
N ASP A 536 33.84 4.48 5.64
CA ASP A 536 34.54 5.77 5.78
C ASP A 536 33.67 6.79 6.54
N LEU A 537 32.36 6.81 6.25
CA LEU A 537 31.40 7.66 6.96
C LEU A 537 31.31 7.29 8.45
N LEU A 538 31.21 6.00 8.78
CA LEU A 538 31.11 5.54 10.16
C LEU A 538 32.43 5.72 10.93
N GLN A 539 33.59 5.46 10.31
CA GLN A 539 34.90 5.64 10.93
C GLN A 539 35.23 7.10 11.21
N SER A 540 34.79 8.01 10.33
CA SER A 540 34.98 9.45 10.53
C SER A 540 34.11 10.01 11.66
N ALA A 541 32.86 9.57 11.78
CA ALA A 541 31.92 10.06 12.78
C ALA A 541 32.00 9.35 14.15
N TYR A 542 32.23 8.03 14.17
CA TYR A 542 32.22 7.21 15.38
C TYR A 542 33.49 6.36 15.49
N LYS A 543 34.59 6.99 15.91
CA LYS A 543 35.85 6.29 16.14
C LYS A 543 35.70 5.19 17.20
N ASN A 544 36.21 4.01 16.90
CA ASN A 544 36.28 2.83 17.79
C ASN A 544 34.94 2.18 18.18
N LEU A 545 33.83 2.52 17.52
CA LEU A 545 32.54 1.87 17.81
C LEU A 545 32.38 0.53 17.06
N TYR A 546 32.99 0.42 15.89
CA TYR A 546 32.88 -0.74 14.99
C TYR A 546 34.24 -1.22 14.50
N ASN A 547 34.37 -2.54 14.36
CA ASN A 547 35.47 -3.19 13.66
C ASN A 547 35.04 -3.52 12.23
N PHE A 548 35.95 -3.31 11.28
CA PHE A 548 35.71 -3.57 9.86
C PHE A 548 36.76 -4.53 9.31
N GLU A 549 36.32 -5.71 8.88
CA GLU A 549 37.17 -6.71 8.25
C GLU A 549 36.95 -6.69 6.73
N PHE A 550 38.02 -6.60 5.95
CA PHE A 550 37.90 -6.65 4.50
C PHE A 550 37.43 -8.04 4.06
N SER A 551 36.37 -8.10 3.24
CA SER A 551 35.82 -9.35 2.73
C SER A 551 36.27 -9.59 1.29
N LYS A 552 35.81 -8.74 0.37
CA LYS A 552 36.09 -8.86 -1.06
C LYS A 552 35.80 -7.54 -1.77
N THR A 553 36.35 -7.40 -2.97
CA THR A 553 35.98 -6.33 -3.89
C THR A 553 34.77 -6.77 -4.71
N VAL A 554 33.71 -5.97 -4.69
CA VAL A 554 32.49 -6.20 -5.47
C VAL A 554 32.60 -5.42 -6.77
N ASN A 555 32.75 -6.14 -7.88
CA ASN A 555 32.75 -5.55 -9.22
C ASN A 555 31.32 -5.30 -9.69
N ILE A 556 31.07 -4.11 -10.25
CA ILE A 556 29.80 -3.76 -10.86
C ILE A 556 30.05 -3.40 -12.33
N PRO A 557 29.81 -4.37 -13.25
CA PRO A 557 30.19 -4.24 -14.66
C PRO A 557 29.56 -3.03 -15.36
N THR A 558 28.30 -2.74 -15.04
CA THR A 558 27.49 -1.66 -15.62
C THR A 558 28.14 -0.28 -15.43
N ILE A 559 28.78 -0.07 -14.29
CA ILE A 559 29.39 1.22 -13.92
C ILE A 559 30.93 1.17 -14.00
N GLN A 560 31.49 0.01 -14.35
CA GLN A 560 32.93 -0.27 -14.37
C GLN A 560 33.63 0.19 -13.07
N LYS A 561 32.99 -0.08 -11.93
CA LYS A 561 33.50 0.27 -10.60
C LYS A 561 33.71 -0.96 -9.75
N ASP A 562 34.84 -0.95 -9.06
CA ASP A 562 35.21 -1.92 -8.04
C ASP A 562 35.05 -1.29 -6.66
N ILE A 563 34.20 -1.87 -5.82
CA ILE A 563 33.86 -1.32 -4.51
C ILE A 563 34.28 -2.32 -3.44
N GLY A 564 35.10 -1.86 -2.49
CA GLY A 564 35.48 -2.69 -1.34
C GLY A 564 34.28 -3.00 -0.45
N GLY A 565 34.05 -4.28 -0.17
CA GLY A 565 33.06 -4.76 0.78
C GLY A 565 33.72 -5.22 2.08
N TYR A 566 33.17 -4.80 3.22
CA TYR A 566 33.69 -5.06 4.56
C TYR A 566 32.64 -5.70 5.44
N PHE A 567 33.02 -6.66 6.29
CA PHE A 567 32.15 -7.12 7.36
C PHE A 567 32.28 -6.20 8.57
N ILE A 568 31.14 -5.85 9.17
CA ILE A 568 31.08 -4.99 10.35
C ILE A 568 30.74 -5.81 11.61
N SER A 569 31.47 -5.54 12.69
CA SER A 569 31.21 -6.07 14.03
C SER A 569 31.30 -4.97 15.09
N LYS A 570 30.63 -5.14 16.22
CA LYS A 570 30.73 -4.20 17.36
C LYS A 570 31.99 -4.45 18.16
N VAL A 571 32.63 -3.39 18.63
CA VAL A 571 33.73 -3.50 19.60
C VAL A 571 33.14 -3.91 20.95
N GLN A 572 33.67 -4.97 21.58
CA GLN A 572 33.13 -5.65 22.77
C GLN A 572 33.06 -4.81 24.07
N ALA A 573 33.21 -3.48 24.04
CA ALA A 573 33.31 -2.65 25.24
C ALA A 573 31.97 -2.22 25.87
N GLU A 574 30.82 -2.41 25.21
CA GLU A 574 29.52 -1.84 25.66
C GLU A 574 28.52 -2.83 26.29
N ASP A 575 28.79 -4.13 26.32
CA ASP A 575 27.84 -5.09 26.91
C ASP A 575 27.76 -4.96 28.45
N ASN A 576 28.75 -4.34 29.09
CA ASN A 576 28.75 -4.10 30.54
C ASN A 576 28.12 -2.76 30.98
N ILE A 577 27.91 -1.80 30.07
CA ILE A 577 27.35 -0.48 30.42
C ILE A 577 25.83 -0.45 30.21
N ASN A 578 25.34 -1.10 29.14
CA ASN A 578 23.90 -1.13 28.84
C ASN A 578 23.07 -2.02 29.80
N GLN A 579 23.68 -2.99 30.50
CA GLN A 579 22.96 -3.78 31.50
C GLN A 579 22.59 -2.95 32.75
N ASN A 580 23.39 -1.95 33.11
CA ASN A 580 23.09 -1.08 34.25
C ASN A 580 22.07 0.02 33.91
N GLU A 581 22.05 0.55 32.68
CA GLU A 581 21.03 1.53 32.27
C GLU A 581 19.65 0.90 32.06
N LEU A 582 19.57 -0.36 31.58
CA LEU A 582 18.31 -1.10 31.53
C LEU A 582 17.73 -1.43 32.90
N TYR A 583 18.57 -1.56 33.94
CA TYR A 583 18.10 -1.79 35.31
C TYR A 583 17.51 -0.52 35.94
N ILE A 584 18.03 0.66 35.58
CA ILE A 584 17.58 1.94 36.14
C ILE A 584 16.30 2.45 35.47
N GLN A 585 16.07 2.15 34.17
CA GLN A 585 14.81 2.54 33.51
C GLN A 585 13.60 1.67 33.87
N ASN A 586 13.80 0.43 34.33
CA ASN A 586 12.72 -0.46 34.73
C ASN A 586 12.17 -0.21 36.16
N ILE A 587 12.79 0.69 36.94
CA ILE A 587 12.32 1.03 38.30
C ILE A 587 11.33 2.22 38.30
N ASN A 588 11.24 3.00 37.21
CA ASN A 588 10.38 4.19 37.14
C ASN A 588 9.02 3.95 36.43
N TYR A 589 8.60 2.70 36.25
CA TYR A 589 7.32 2.33 35.61
C TYR A 589 6.52 1.27 36.39
N PHE A 590 6.66 1.24 37.71
CA PHE A 590 5.70 0.57 38.60
C PHE A 590 4.83 1.57 39.33
#